data_AF-A0A392QN53-F1
#
_entry.id   AF-A0A392QN53-F1
#
_cell.length_a   1.000
_cell.length_b   1.000
_cell.length_c   1.000
_cell.angle_alpha   90.00
_cell.angle_beta   90.00
_cell.angle_gamma   90.00
#
_symmetry.space_group_name_H-M   'P 1'
#
loop_
_entity.id
_entity.type
_entity.pdbx_description
1 polymer ?
#
loop_
_entity_poly.entity_id
_entity_poly.type
_entity_poly.pdbx_seq_one_letter_code
_entity_poly.pdbx_strand_id
1 'polypeptide(L)'
;QSEIHIHRILLVAHFKICFQILVGPSDWEDFSKGKEGSTAYRIHNLPQDDGPGVYELGVAVTTSSLGREIFKLTTDPRRVVVVYLGEAGNVKTRLQCYGRDGAHLDGLL
;
A
#
# COMPACT_ATOMS: atom_id res chain seq x y z
N GLN A 1 9.43 23.71 9.79
CA GLN A 1 10.32 22.54 9.74
C GLN A 1 9.40 21.33 9.61
N SER A 2 9.31 20.76 8.40
CA SER A 2 8.30 19.77 8.05
C SER A 2 8.80 18.38 8.40
N GLU A 3 8.48 17.90 9.59
CA GLU A 3 8.77 16.53 9.99
C GLU A 3 7.78 15.61 9.27
N ILE A 4 8.26 14.81 8.32
CA ILE A 4 7.43 13.82 7.62
C ILE A 4 7.20 12.68 8.61
N HIS A 5 6.08 12.73 9.33
CA HIS A 5 5.66 11.62 10.19
C HIS A 5 5.27 10.42 9.32
N ILE A 6 6.17 9.44 9.20
CA ILE A 6 6.02 8.25 8.35
C ILE A 6 4.70 7.50 8.62
N HIS A 7 4.19 7.54 9.86
CA HIS A 7 2.88 6.97 10.25
C HIS A 7 1.67 7.57 9.49
N ARG A 8 1.84 8.69 8.79
CA ARG A 8 0.78 9.35 7.99
C ARG A 8 0.81 8.95 6.52
N ILE A 9 1.80 8.18 6.10
CA ILE A 9 1.98 7.72 4.72
C ILE A 9 1.23 6.40 4.54
N LEU A 10 0.43 6.32 3.49
CA LEU A 10 -0.27 5.10 3.08
C LEU A 10 0.40 4.55 1.84
N LEU A 11 0.66 3.24 1.83
CA LEU A 11 0.95 2.52 0.60
C LEU A 11 -0.34 1.97 0.03
N VAL A 12 -0.67 2.35 -1.20
CA VAL A 12 -1.88 1.92 -1.89
C VAL A 12 -1.55 1.22 -3.20
N ALA A 13 -2.37 0.23 -3.59
CA ALA A 13 -2.21 -0.51 -4.82
C ALA A 13 -3.50 -0.46 -5.65
N HIS A 14 -3.37 -0.29 -6.96
CA HIS A 14 -4.48 -0.36 -7.90
C HIS A 14 -4.25 -1.48 -8.90
N PHE A 15 -5.22 -2.40 -8.97
CA PHE A 15 -5.19 -3.59 -9.82
C PHE A 15 -6.60 -3.93 -10.38
N LYS A 16 -7.58 -3.01 -10.21
CA LYS A 16 -8.97 -3.13 -10.69
C LYS A 16 -9.53 -1.76 -11.11
N ILE A 17 -10.34 -1.12 -10.24
CA ILE A 17 -11.09 0.13 -10.53
C ILE A 17 -10.76 1.24 -9.51
N CYS A 18 -10.29 0.89 -8.31
CA CYS A 18 -9.96 1.83 -7.25
C CYS A 18 -8.72 1.39 -6.47
N PHE A 19 -8.01 2.36 -5.89
CA PHE A 19 -6.87 2.09 -5.02
C PHE A 19 -7.32 1.35 -3.75
N GLN A 20 -6.54 0.36 -3.35
CA GLN A 20 -6.70 -0.40 -2.12
C GLN A 20 -5.52 -0.12 -1.19
N ILE A 21 -5.76 -0.04 0.11
CA ILE A 21 -4.68 0.22 1.08
C ILE A 21 -3.93 -1.07 1.32
N LEU A 22 -2.64 -1.05 1.01
CA LEU A 22 -1.71 -2.13 1.30
C LEU A 22 -1.13 -1.98 2.70
N VAL A 23 -0.67 -0.77 3.05
CA VAL A 23 -0.12 -0.43 4.37
C VAL A 23 -0.70 0.91 4.82
N GLY A 24 -1.30 0.93 6.01
CA GLY A 24 -1.87 2.11 6.66
C GLY A 24 -1.20 2.47 7.99
N PRO A 25 -1.73 3.48 8.72
CA PRO A 25 -1.09 4.03 9.91
C PRO A 25 -0.96 3.01 11.04
N SER A 26 -2.01 2.20 11.26
CA SER A 26 -2.02 1.10 12.22
C SER A 26 -0.98 0.04 11.90
N ASP A 27 -0.77 -0.20 10.61
CA ASP A 27 0.09 -1.26 10.10
C ASP A 27 1.56 -0.84 10.32
N TRP A 28 1.87 0.44 10.15
CA TRP A 28 3.16 1.02 10.56
C TRP A 28 3.41 0.97 12.07
N GLU A 29 2.39 1.23 12.89
CA GLU A 29 2.52 1.08 14.34
C GLU A 29 2.81 -0.37 14.74
N ASP A 30 2.12 -1.32 14.13
CA ASP A 30 2.32 -2.74 14.38
C ASP A 30 3.70 -3.21 13.92
N PHE A 31 4.16 -2.75 12.75
CA PHE A 31 5.53 -2.96 12.29
C PHE A 31 6.56 -2.37 13.26
N SER A 32 6.37 -1.12 13.72
CA SER A 32 7.29 -0.48 14.68
C SER A 32 7.39 -1.21 16.03
N LYS A 33 6.36 -1.99 16.38
CA LYS A 33 6.31 -2.85 17.57
C LYS A 33 6.86 -4.25 17.32
N GLY A 34 7.41 -4.52 16.13
CA GLY A 34 7.98 -5.81 15.74
C GLY A 34 6.95 -6.91 15.49
N LYS A 35 5.69 -6.54 15.17
CA LYS A 35 4.70 -7.54 14.78
C LYS A 35 4.92 -7.94 13.31
N GLU A 36 4.94 -9.24 13.03
CA GLU A 36 5.22 -9.77 11.70
C GLU A 36 3.95 -10.29 10.99
N GLY A 37 4.05 -10.47 9.67
CA GLY A 37 3.03 -11.14 8.86
C GLY A 37 1.79 -10.29 8.57
N SER A 38 0.60 -10.90 8.62
CA SER A 38 -0.68 -10.26 8.27
C SER A 38 -1.11 -9.14 9.22
N THR A 39 -0.39 -8.94 10.31
CA THR A 39 -0.59 -7.83 11.24
C THR A 39 0.14 -6.56 10.82
N ALA A 40 1.12 -6.67 9.91
CA ALA A 40 1.92 -5.55 9.43
C ALA A 40 1.42 -4.96 8.09
N TYR A 41 0.43 -5.57 7.43
CA TYR A 41 -0.17 -5.10 6.18
C TYR A 41 -1.53 -5.76 5.87
N ARG A 42 -2.30 -5.20 4.94
CA ARG A 42 -3.71 -5.58 4.71
C ARG A 42 -3.88 -6.66 3.64
N ILE A 43 -3.70 -7.92 4.02
CA ILE A 43 -3.86 -9.07 3.09
C ILE A 43 -5.24 -9.16 2.42
N HIS A 44 -6.30 -8.68 3.07
CA HIS A 44 -7.67 -8.74 2.56
C HIS A 44 -7.93 -7.75 1.41
N ASN A 45 -7.03 -6.78 1.23
CA ASN A 45 -7.09 -5.76 0.19
C ASN A 45 -6.31 -6.17 -1.08
N LEU A 46 -5.71 -7.35 -1.08
CA LEU A 46 -5.00 -7.90 -2.23
C LEU A 46 -5.98 -8.46 -3.28
N PRO A 47 -5.51 -8.65 -4.53
CA PRO A 47 -6.26 -9.43 -5.52
C PRO A 47 -6.63 -10.80 -4.95
N GLN A 48 -7.89 -11.20 -5.14
CA GLN A 48 -8.34 -12.54 -4.76
C GLN A 48 -7.76 -13.59 -5.70
N ASP A 49 -7.71 -13.25 -6.99
CA ASP A 49 -7.23 -14.10 -8.06
C ASP A 49 -5.69 -14.16 -8.05
N ASP A 50 -5.17 -15.37 -8.18
CA ASP A 50 -3.75 -15.61 -8.42
C ASP A 50 -3.51 -15.60 -9.93
N GLY A 51 -2.74 -14.64 -10.42
CA GLY A 51 -2.48 -14.55 -11.85
C GLY A 51 -1.67 -13.33 -12.27
N PRO A 52 -1.25 -13.33 -13.56
CA PRO A 52 -0.46 -12.26 -14.11
C PRO A 52 -1.27 -10.97 -14.25
N GLY A 53 -0.59 -9.82 -14.23
CA GLY A 53 -1.23 -8.54 -14.48
C GLY A 53 -0.34 -7.33 -14.21
N VAL A 54 -0.89 -6.18 -14.55
CA VAL A 54 -0.31 -4.86 -14.30
C VAL A 54 -0.93 -4.27 -13.03
N TYR A 55 -0.13 -3.53 -12.28
CA TYR A 55 -0.56 -2.82 -11.07
C TYR A 55 0.12 -1.47 -10.95
N GLU A 56 -0.56 -0.54 -10.30
CA GLU A 56 0.00 0.73 -9.87
C GLU A 56 0.23 0.71 -8.36
N LEU A 57 1.40 1.17 -7.93
CA LEU A 57 1.72 1.42 -6.54
C LEU A 57 1.75 2.93 -6.32
N GLY A 58 0.99 3.39 -5.34
CA GLY A 58 0.85 4.80 -5.02
C GLY A 58 1.05 5.09 -3.55
N VAL A 59 1.27 6.35 -3.27
CA VAL A 59 1.42 6.89 -1.93
C VAL A 59 0.37 7.96 -1.70
N ALA A 60 -0.26 7.93 -0.53
CA ALA A 60 -1.16 8.98 -0.08
C ALA A 60 -0.78 9.46 1.32
N VAL A 61 -1.02 10.73 1.62
CA VAL A 61 -0.81 11.30 2.96
C VAL A 61 -2.16 11.47 3.63
N THR A 62 -2.31 10.92 4.83
CA THR A 62 -3.49 11.14 5.66
C THR A 62 -3.21 12.12 6.79
N THR A 63 -4.12 13.08 6.99
CA THR A 63 -4.10 13.94 8.18
C THR A 63 -4.80 13.29 9.37
N SER A 64 -5.51 12.17 9.17
CA SER A 64 -6.34 11.50 10.19
C SER A 64 -6.10 9.98 10.21
N SER A 65 -6.07 9.40 11.40
CA SER A 65 -6.06 7.95 11.60
C SER A 65 -7.48 7.34 11.54
N LEU A 66 -8.52 8.15 11.36
CA LEU A 66 -9.90 7.67 11.31
C LEU A 66 -10.17 6.92 10.00
N GLY A 67 -10.62 5.67 10.10
CA GLY A 67 -10.87 4.78 8.96
C GLY A 67 -11.78 5.37 7.86
N ARG A 68 -12.75 6.22 8.23
CA ARG A 68 -13.63 6.90 7.25
C ARG A 68 -12.91 7.90 6.36
N GLU A 69 -11.94 8.65 6.92
CA GLU A 69 -11.15 9.61 6.14
C GLU A 69 -10.13 8.88 5.26
N ILE A 70 -9.57 7.79 5.79
CA ILE A 70 -8.68 6.91 5.05
C ILE A 70 -9.39 6.28 3.84
N PHE A 71 -10.65 5.86 3.98
CA PHE A 71 -11.44 5.33 2.86
C PHE A 71 -11.73 6.37 1.76
N LYS A 72 -11.85 7.67 2.11
CA LYS A 72 -11.98 8.73 1.10
C LYS A 72 -10.71 8.93 0.27
N LEU A 73 -9.53 8.60 0.82
CA LEU A 73 -8.27 8.66 0.08
C LEU A 73 -8.21 7.62 -1.03
N THR A 74 -8.75 6.42 -0.77
CA THR A 74 -8.79 5.33 -1.76
C THR A 74 -9.77 5.56 -2.91
N THR A 75 -10.75 6.46 -2.74
CA THR A 75 -11.78 6.75 -3.74
C THR A 75 -11.54 8.04 -4.52
N ASP A 76 -10.68 8.94 -4.03
CA ASP A 76 -10.24 10.15 -4.74
C ASP A 76 -8.83 9.95 -5.33
N PRO A 77 -8.70 9.62 -6.63
CA PRO A 77 -7.40 9.37 -7.25
C PRO A 77 -6.48 10.60 -7.24
N ARG A 78 -6.99 11.83 -7.04
CA ARG A 78 -6.17 13.04 -6.97
C ARG A 78 -5.34 13.12 -5.69
N ARG A 79 -5.66 12.29 -4.69
CA ARG A 79 -4.95 12.22 -3.40
C ARG A 79 -3.89 11.13 -3.35
N VAL A 80 -3.79 10.34 -4.43
CA VAL A 80 -2.79 9.29 -4.58
C VAL A 80 -1.76 9.75 -5.61
N VAL A 81 -0.50 9.77 -5.21
CA VAL A 81 0.62 9.94 -6.13
C VAL A 81 1.08 8.53 -6.51
N VAL A 82 0.85 8.14 -7.77
CA VAL A 82 1.42 6.90 -8.31
C VAL A 82 2.93 7.08 -8.39
N VAL A 83 3.67 6.18 -7.74
CA VAL A 83 5.14 6.20 -7.69
C VAL A 83 5.75 5.10 -8.54
N TYR A 84 4.97 4.06 -8.86
CA TYR A 84 5.47 2.92 -9.61
C TYR A 84 4.35 2.21 -10.38
N LEU A 85 4.65 1.84 -11.62
CA LEU A 85 3.81 0.99 -12.47
C LEU A 85 4.59 -0.29 -12.74
N GLY A 86 3.99 -1.45 -12.43
CA GLY A 86 4.67 -2.73 -12.53
C GLY A 86 3.81 -3.81 -13.17
N GLU A 87 4.47 -4.85 -13.65
CA GLU A 87 3.86 -6.09 -14.12
C GLU A 87 4.43 -7.26 -13.31
N ALA A 88 3.61 -8.28 -13.06
CA ALA A 88 4.06 -9.50 -12.41
C ALA A 88 3.29 -10.72 -12.92
N GLY A 89 3.95 -11.88 -12.93
CA GLY A 89 3.31 -13.18 -13.22
C GLY A 89 2.32 -13.62 -12.13
N ASN A 90 2.46 -13.08 -10.91
CA ASN A 90 1.46 -13.15 -9.85
C ASN A 90 1.42 -11.80 -9.12
N VAL A 91 0.39 -10.99 -9.40
CA VAL A 91 0.24 -9.64 -8.81
C VAL A 91 0.06 -9.71 -7.29
N LYS A 92 -0.70 -10.68 -6.79
CA LYS A 92 -0.96 -10.85 -5.36
C LYS A 92 0.34 -11.09 -4.58
N THR A 93 1.17 -12.04 -5.04
CA THR A 93 2.47 -12.32 -4.43
C THR A 93 3.39 -11.11 -4.48
N ARG A 94 3.42 -10.38 -5.61
CA ARG A 94 4.24 -9.17 -5.73
C ARG A 94 3.80 -8.07 -4.76
N LEU A 95 2.51 -7.83 -4.61
CA LEU A 95 1.98 -6.86 -3.66
C LEU A 95 2.19 -7.30 -2.20
N GLN A 96 2.16 -8.60 -1.90
CA GLN A 96 2.53 -9.12 -0.58
C GLN A 96 3.97 -8.78 -0.21
N CYS A 97 4.92 -8.85 -1.15
CA CYS A 97 6.32 -8.47 -0.89
C CYS A 97 6.47 -7.00 -0.49
N TYR A 98 5.73 -6.09 -1.14
CA TYR A 98 5.75 -4.67 -0.76
C TYR A 98 5.17 -4.45 0.64
N GLY A 99 4.07 -5.12 0.98
CA GLY A 99 3.44 -4.97 2.29
C GLY A 99 4.24 -5.61 3.44
N ARG A 100 4.83 -6.79 3.21
CA ARG A 100 5.51 -7.58 4.25
C ARG A 100 6.93 -7.12 4.50
N ASP A 101 7.72 -6.97 3.44
CA ASP A 101 9.19 -6.83 3.53
C ASP A 101 9.64 -5.40 3.16
N GLY A 102 8.68 -4.50 2.86
CA GLY A 102 8.99 -3.18 2.30
C GLY A 102 9.78 -3.28 0.99
N ALA A 103 9.58 -4.37 0.23
CA ALA A 103 10.44 -4.77 -0.88
C ALA A 103 10.82 -3.56 -1.74
N HIS A 104 12.12 -3.26 -1.78
CA HIS A 104 12.63 -2.16 -2.56
C HIS A 104 12.43 -2.43 -4.05
N LEU A 105 12.18 -1.37 -4.83
CA LEU A 105 12.09 -1.43 -6.30
C LEU A 105 13.46 -1.72 -6.96
N ASP A 106 14.33 -2.46 -6.28
CA ASP A 106 15.64 -2.89 -6.78
C ASP A 106 15.42 -3.90 -7.90
N GLY A 107 15.38 -3.36 -9.12
CA GLY A 107 15.10 -4.10 -10.34
C GLY A 107 14.68 -3.22 -11.52
N LEU A 108 14.48 -1.91 -11.33
CA LEU A 108 14.35 -0.95 -12.44
C LEU A 108 15.56 -0.01 -12.54
N LEU A 109 16.67 -0.54 -13.03
CA LEU A 109 17.61 0.16 -13.91
C LEU A 109 18.18 -0.84 -14.91
#